data_AF-A0A436RB20-F1
#
_entry.id   AF-A0A436RB20-F1
#
_cell.length_a   1.000
_cell.length_b   1.000
_cell.length_c   1.000
_cell.angle_alpha   90.00
_cell.angle_beta   90.00
_cell.angle_gamma   90.00
#
_symmetry.space_group_name_H-M   'P 1'
#
loop_
_entity.id
_entity.type
_entity.pdbx_description
1 polymer ?
#
loop_
_entity_poly.entity_id
_entity_poly.type
_entity_poly.pdbx_seq_one_letter_code
_entity_poly.pdbx_strand_id
1 'polypeptide(L)'
;MDLSFNEVETLSAKAARGAGFSWGLAEDVGRAARRIAAEDDNWGKAMLSLAEQAQSFEPPSLARAARWRSGETDAATGGPLCPI
;
A
#
# COMPACT_ATOMS: atom_id res chain seq x y z
N MET A 1 -12.27 -12.39 10.57
CA MET A 1 -12.71 -11.01 10.27
C MET A 1 -13.63 -11.14 9.08
N ASP A 2 -14.93 -10.87 9.24
CA ASP A 2 -15.86 -10.94 8.11
C ASP A 2 -15.85 -9.59 7.39
N LEU A 3 -15.21 -9.56 6.21
CA LEU A 3 -15.22 -8.41 5.32
C LEU A 3 -16.02 -8.78 4.07
N SER A 4 -16.81 -7.83 3.58
CA SER A 4 -17.41 -7.96 2.25
C SER A 4 -16.32 -7.97 1.18
N PHE A 5 -16.62 -8.54 0.01
CA PHE A 5 -15.70 -8.52 -1.13
C PHE A 5 -15.25 -7.11 -1.55
N ASN A 6 -16.11 -6.11 -1.38
CA ASN A 6 -15.78 -4.72 -1.66
C ASN A 6 -14.79 -4.16 -0.62
N GLU A 7 -14.93 -4.54 0.65
CA GLU A 7 -13.97 -4.18 1.70
C GLU A 7 -12.62 -4.86 1.51
N VAL A 8 -12.59 -6.13 1.09
CA VAL A 8 -11.35 -6.83 0.73
C VAL A 8 -10.62 -6.10 -0.40
N GLU A 9 -11.34 -5.78 -1.48
CA GLU A 9 -10.78 -5.06 -2.64
C GLU A 9 -10.22 -3.70 -2.23
N THR A 10 -11.04 -2.89 -1.55
CA THR A 10 -10.67 -1.53 -1.16
C THR A 10 -9.52 -1.50 -0.17
N LEU A 11 -9.51 -2.42 0.81
CA LEU A 11 -8.44 -2.53 1.79
C LEU A 11 -7.13 -2.96 1.13
N SER A 12 -7.18 -3.96 0.25
CA SER A 12 -6.00 -4.50 -0.42
C SER A 12 -5.40 -3.49 -1.39
N ALA A 13 -6.23 -2.74 -2.12
CA ALA A 13 -5.76 -1.64 -2.97
C ALA A 13 -5.07 -0.55 -2.14
N LYS A 14 -5.65 -0.12 -1.01
CA LYS A 14 -5.01 0.85 -0.10
C LYS A 14 -3.70 0.31 0.48
N ALA A 15 -3.65 -0.97 0.86
CA ALA A 15 -2.44 -1.58 1.36
C ALA A 15 -1.35 -1.64 0.27
N ALA A 16 -1.71 -1.96 -0.98
CA ALA A 16 -0.79 -1.92 -2.11
C ALA A 16 -0.29 -0.49 -2.42
N ARG A 17 -1.16 0.51 -2.29
CA ARG A 17 -0.78 1.93 -2.37
C ARG A 17 0.23 2.31 -1.29
N GLY A 18 -0.04 1.93 -0.04
CA GLY A 18 0.89 2.09 1.08
C GLY A 18 2.19 1.31 0.88
N ALA A 19 2.16 0.19 0.15
CA ALA A 19 3.33 -0.58 -0.27
C ALA A 19 3.97 -0.05 -1.57
N GLY A 20 3.63 1.15 -2.01
CA GLY A 20 4.25 1.91 -3.11
C GLY A 20 3.99 1.40 -4.52
N PHE A 21 3.01 0.52 -4.72
CA PHE A 21 2.57 0.15 -6.05
C PHE A 21 1.94 1.36 -6.78
N SER A 22 2.08 1.40 -8.12
CA SER A 22 1.42 2.42 -8.94
C SER A 22 -0.11 2.32 -8.78
N TRP A 23 -0.84 3.37 -9.17
CA TRP A 23 -2.29 3.43 -8.94
C TRP A 23 -3.01 2.25 -9.62
N GLY A 24 -2.72 2.02 -10.91
CA GLY A 24 -3.31 0.89 -11.65
C GLY A 24 -2.91 -0.46 -11.08
N LEU A 25 -1.64 -0.64 -10.67
CA LEU A 25 -1.19 -1.91 -10.09
C LEU A 25 -1.84 -2.17 -8.72
N ALA A 26 -2.07 -1.13 -7.92
CA ALA A 26 -2.78 -1.26 -6.66
C ALA A 26 -4.26 -1.62 -6.86
N GLU A 27 -4.92 -1.08 -7.88
CA GLU A 27 -6.28 -1.49 -8.25
C GLU A 27 -6.33 -2.97 -8.67
N ASP A 28 -5.36 -3.42 -9.47
CA ASP A 28 -5.27 -4.81 -9.90
C ASP A 28 -5.01 -5.76 -8.72
N VAL A 29 -4.17 -5.36 -7.75
CA VAL A 29 -3.97 -6.09 -6.50
C VAL A 29 -5.27 -6.18 -5.69
N GLY A 30 -6.05 -5.10 -5.62
CA GLY A 30 -7.38 -5.10 -4.98
C GLY A 30 -8.32 -6.12 -5.61
N ARG A 31 -8.45 -6.11 -6.94
CA ARG A 31 -9.31 -7.07 -7.68
C ARG A 31 -8.83 -8.51 -7.50
N ALA A 32 -7.51 -8.73 -7.48
CA ALA A 32 -6.92 -10.05 -7.23
C ALA A 32 -7.26 -10.54 -5.82
N ALA A 33 -7.09 -9.71 -4.79
CA ALA A 33 -7.44 -10.05 -3.41
C ALA A 33 -8.93 -10.40 -3.27
N ARG A 34 -9.81 -9.64 -3.93
CA ARG A 34 -11.24 -9.96 -4.01
C ARG A 34 -11.50 -11.31 -4.66
N ARG A 35 -10.78 -11.64 -5.73
CA ARG A 35 -10.93 -12.93 -6.41
C ARG A 35 -10.52 -14.10 -5.51
N ILE A 36 -9.39 -13.96 -4.81
CA ILE A 36 -8.90 -14.96 -3.84
C ILE A 36 -9.93 -15.16 -2.72
N ALA A 37 -10.47 -14.08 -2.16
CA ALA A 37 -11.52 -14.16 -1.15
C ALA A 37 -12.80 -14.85 -1.67
N ALA A 38 -13.17 -14.63 -2.94
CA ALA A 38 -14.31 -15.29 -3.56
C ALA A 38 -14.10 -16.79 -3.81
N GLU A 39 -12.85 -17.27 -3.77
CA GLU A 39 -12.49 -18.69 -3.85
C GLU A 39 -12.36 -19.34 -2.45
N ASP A 40 -12.71 -18.61 -1.38
CA ASP A 40 -12.53 -19.03 0.03
C ASP A 40 -11.06 -19.25 0.42
N ASP A 41 -10.13 -18.61 -0.30
CA ASP A 41 -8.69 -18.67 -0.02
C ASP A 41 -8.21 -17.41 0.73
N ASN A 42 -7.03 -17.49 1.34
CA ASN A 42 -6.52 -16.51 2.29
C ASN A 42 -5.85 -15.31 1.59
N TRP A 43 -6.68 -14.38 1.12
CA TRP A 43 -6.25 -13.10 0.54
C TRP A 43 -5.33 -12.28 1.47
N GLY A 44 -5.54 -12.35 2.79
CA GLY A 44 -4.71 -11.63 3.75
C GLY A 44 -3.27 -12.13 3.77
N LYS A 45 -3.06 -13.45 3.68
CA LYS A 45 -1.73 -14.06 3.57
C LYS A 45 -1.05 -13.73 2.24
N ALA A 46 -1.81 -13.69 1.15
CA ALA A 46 -1.31 -13.26 -0.16
C ALA A 46 -0.83 -11.79 -0.10
N MET A 47 -1.64 -10.91 0.50
CA MET A 47 -1.29 -9.50 0.70
C MET A 47 -0.06 -9.30 1.60
N LEU A 48 0.06 -10.07 2.68
CA LEU A 48 1.23 -10.01 3.54
C LEU A 48 2.49 -10.41 2.79
N SER A 49 2.45 -11.52 2.06
CA SER A 49 3.56 -12.00 1.23
C SER A 49 3.97 -10.97 0.18
N LEU A 50 3.00 -10.29 -0.44
CA LEU A 50 3.23 -9.23 -1.41
C LEU A 50 3.89 -8.00 -0.76
N ALA A 51 3.42 -7.59 0.42
CA ALA A 51 3.96 -6.44 1.14
C ALA A 51 5.39 -6.68 1.65
N GLU A 52 5.72 -7.91 2.08
CA GLU A 52 7.08 -8.29 2.49
C GLU A 52 8.09 -8.25 1.34
N GLN A 53 7.63 -8.46 0.11
CA GLN A 53 8.45 -8.43 -1.11
C GLN A 53 8.43 -7.07 -1.81
N ALA A 54 7.50 -6.19 -1.45
CA ALA A 54 7.45 -4.83 -1.96
C ALA A 54 8.70 -4.07 -1.49
N GLN A 55 9.24 -3.22 -2.36
CA GLN A 55 10.41 -2.41 -2.02
C GLN A 55 10.08 -1.55 -0.80
N SER A 56 10.79 -1.79 0.30
CA SER A 56 10.57 -1.17 1.60
C SER A 56 10.52 0.36 1.51
N PHE A 57 9.45 0.95 2.06
CA PHE A 57 9.33 2.39 2.30
C PHE A 57 9.61 2.66 3.76
N GLU A 58 10.89 2.85 4.09
CA GLU A 58 11.28 3.43 5.38
C GLU A 58 10.46 4.73 5.59
N PRO A 59 9.74 4.86 6.70
CA PRO A 59 9.02 6.10 6.97
C PRO A 59 9.99 7.29 6.94
N PRO A 60 9.56 8.46 6.47
CA PRO A 60 10.39 9.66 6.55
C PRO A 60 10.73 9.91 8.02
N SER A 61 11.98 10.25 8.30
CA SER A 61 12.38 10.63 9.65
C SER A 61 11.53 11.82 10.14
N LEU A 62 11.36 11.94 11.46
CA LEU A 62 10.60 13.06 12.05
C LEU A 62 11.14 14.42 11.60
N ALA A 63 12.45 14.54 11.42
CA ALA A 63 13.11 15.74 10.91
C ALA A 63 12.68 16.05 9.46
N ARG A 64 12.60 15.04 8.60
CA ARG A 64 12.12 15.20 7.22
C ARG A 64 10.64 15.58 7.18
N ALA A 65 9.79 14.89 7.96
CA ALA A 65 8.37 15.19 8.03
C ALA A 65 8.07 16.60 8.58
N ALA A 66 8.94 17.15 9.44
CA ALA A 66 8.79 18.51 9.97
C ALA A 66 8.92 19.58 8.86
N ARG A 67 9.76 19.35 7.84
CA ARG A 67 9.99 20.26 6.71
C ARG A 67 8.73 20.51 5.88
N TRP A 68 7.84 19.52 5.80
CA TRP A 68 6.55 19.67 5.12
C TRP A 68 5.63 20.67 5.84
N ARG A 69 5.72 20.77 7.18
CA ARG A 69 4.93 21.73 7.96
C ARG A 69 5.45 23.16 7.82
N SER A 70 6.74 23.34 7.53
CA SER A 70 7.33 24.65 7.26
C SER A 70 7.19 25.09 5.79
N GLY A 71 6.55 24.29 4.94
CA GLY A 71 6.38 24.59 3.51
C GLY A 71 7.67 24.45 2.70
N GLU A 72 8.69 23.80 3.25
CA GLU A 72 9.93 23.52 2.54
C GLU A 72 9.72 22.39 1.52
N THR A 73 10.34 22.53 0.35
CA THR A 73 10.35 21.49 -0.67
C THR A 73 11.10 20.26 -0.17
N ASP A 74 10.45 19.09 -0.26
CA ASP A 74 11.11 17.84 0.09
C ASP A 74 12.22 17.55 -0.91
N ALA A 75 13.36 17.07 -0.42
CA ALA A 75 14.47 16.73 -1.29
C ALA A 75 14.15 15.40 -1.99
N ALA A 76 14.28 15.33 -3.31
CA ALA A 76 14.06 14.10 -4.06
C ALA A 76 15.12 13.06 -3.67
N THR A 77 14.79 12.13 -2.77
CA THR A 77 15.70 11.07 -2.30
C THR A 77 15.77 9.88 -3.27
N GLY A 78 15.27 10.00 -4.50
CA GLY A 78 15.20 8.88 -5.45
C GLY A 78 14.17 7.79 -5.09
N GLY A 79 13.36 8.03 -4.05
CA GLY A 79 12.26 7.17 -3.62
C GLY A 79 10.95 7.96 -3.51
N PRO A 80 9.80 7.28 -3.59
CA PRO A 80 8.47 7.87 -3.35
C PRO A 80 8.41 8.67 -2.06
N LEU A 81 7.75 9.82 -2.12
CA LEU A 81 7.70 10.81 -1.04
C LEU A 81 6.88 10.36 0.18
N CYS A 82 5.97 9.40 0.02
CA CYS A 82 5.19 8.80 1.12
C CYS A 82 4.71 7.39 0.76
N PRO A 83 4.66 6.45 1.73
CA PRO A 83 3.76 5.31 1.67
C PRO A 83 2.34 5.80 1.97
N ILE A 84 1.52 6.00 0.93
CA ILE A 84 0.06 6.22 1.03
C ILE A 84 -0.68 5.45 -0.05
#